data_AF-A0A2K8PGB5-F1
#
_entry.id   AF-A0A2K8PGB5-F1
#
_cell.length_a   1.000
_cell.length_b   1.000
_cell.length_c   1.000
_cell.angle_alpha   90.00
_cell.angle_beta   90.00
_cell.angle_gamma   90.00
#
_symmetry.space_group_name_H-M   'P 1'
#
loop_
_entity.id
_entity.type
_entity.pdbx_description
1 polymer ?
#
loop_
_entity_poly.entity_id
_entity_poly.type
_entity_poly.pdbx_seq_one_letter_code
_entity_poly.pdbx_strand_id
1 'polypeptide(L)' 'MARTVIDVDDALLAEAAELFGTKTKVATVNAALRDAVNRRKREEFLNWLAEGGLPDLTGPVELLAAEGGHVQDRAA' A
#
# COMPACT_ATOMS: atom_id res chain seq x y z
N MET A 1 -4.26 -23.71 3.95
CA MET A 1 -5.57 -23.06 3.70
C MET A 1 -6.68 -24.04 4.00
N ALA A 2 -7.82 -23.59 4.51
CA ALA A 2 -9.02 -24.43 4.64
C ALA A 2 -9.70 -24.58 3.27
N ARG A 3 -10.31 -25.74 3.00
CA ARG A 3 -11.05 -25.98 1.76
C ARG A 3 -12.49 -25.52 1.97
N THR A 4 -12.94 -24.61 1.12
CA THR A 4 -14.33 -24.13 1.10
C THR A 4 -14.92 -24.46 -0.27
N VAL A 5 -16.10 -25.04 -0.29
CA VAL A 5 -16.88 -25.29 -1.52
C VAL A 5 -17.92 -24.20 -1.62
N ILE A 6 -17.87 -23.43 -2.70
CA ILE A 6 -18.80 -22.34 -3.01
C ILE A 6 -19.10 -22.36 -4.50
N ASP A 7 -20.29 -21.90 -4.86
CA ASP A 7 -20.62 -21.57 -6.24
C ASP A 7 -20.09 -20.17 -6.56
N VAL A 8 -19.45 -20.04 -7.72
CA VAL A 8 -18.88 -18.78 -8.19
C VAL A 8 -19.30 -18.59 -9.64
N ASP A 9 -19.62 -17.36 -10.01
CA ASP A 9 -19.88 -17.00 -11.40
C ASP A 9 -18.60 -17.19 -12.23
N ASP A 10 -18.63 -18.16 -13.15
CA ASP A 10 -17.46 -18.54 -13.94
C ASP A 10 -17.06 -17.47 -14.97
N ALA A 11 -17.99 -16.62 -15.42
CA ALA A 11 -17.67 -15.53 -16.34
C ALA A 11 -16.93 -14.40 -15.60
N LEU A 12 -17.42 -14.00 -14.43
CA LEU A 12 -16.74 -13.01 -13.58
C LEU A 12 -15.38 -13.53 -13.09
N LEU A 13 -15.29 -14.82 -12.78
CA LEU A 13 -14.03 -15.43 -12.38
C LEU A 13 -12.99 -15.42 -13.50
N ALA A 14 -13.41 -15.64 -14.76
CA ALA A 14 -12.54 -15.53 -15.93
C ALA A 14 -12.08 -14.09 -16.16
N GLU A 15 -13.00 -13.12 -16.08
CA GLU A 15 -12.64 -11.69 -16.20
C GLU A 15 -11.65 -11.26 -15.12
N ALA A 16 -11.88 -11.66 -13.87
CA ALA A 16 -10.94 -11.40 -12.78
C ALA A 16 -9.58 -12.08 -13.01
N ALA A 17 -9.56 -13.29 -13.60
CA ALA A 17 -8.32 -14.00 -13.88
C ALA A 17 -7.46 -13.25 -14.90
N GLU A 18 -8.07 -12.69 -15.94
CA GLU A 18 -7.38 -11.83 -16.91
C GLU A 18 -6.88 -10.54 -16.24
N LEU A 19 -7.74 -9.89 -15.44
CA LEU A 19 -7.43 -8.64 -14.74
C LEU A 19 -6.25 -8.79 -13.76
N PHE A 20 -6.19 -9.92 -13.04
CA PHE A 20 -5.11 -10.23 -12.10
C PHE A 20 -3.95 -11.02 -12.73
N GLY A 21 -4.03 -11.40 -14.01
CA GLY A 21 -3.01 -12.21 -14.68
C GLY A 21 -2.79 -13.60 -14.06
N THR A 22 -3.83 -14.18 -13.46
CA THR A 22 -3.75 -15.45 -12.73
C THR A 22 -4.22 -16.63 -13.58
N LYS A 23 -3.57 -17.79 -13.41
CA LYS A 23 -3.83 -18.99 -14.22
C LYS A 23 -4.77 -20.00 -13.58
N THR A 24 -5.14 -19.82 -12.31
CA THR A 24 -5.97 -20.77 -11.57
C THR A 24 -7.11 -20.06 -10.84
N LYS A 25 -8.25 -20.74 -10.72
CA LYS A 25 -9.42 -20.23 -9.96
C LYS A 25 -9.03 -19.84 -8.52
N VAL A 26 -8.25 -20.68 -7.85
CA VAL A 26 -7.77 -20.42 -6.48
C VAL A 26 -6.85 -19.19 -6.40
N ALA A 27 -5.94 -19.01 -7.36
CA ALA A 27 -5.09 -17.82 -7.40
C ALA A 27 -5.93 -16.55 -7.63
N THR A 28 -6.90 -16.62 -8.54
CA THR A 28 -7.81 -15.52 -8.87
C THR A 28 -8.62 -15.09 -7.64
N VAL A 29 -9.27 -16.03 -6.96
CA VAL A 29 -10.07 -15.76 -5.75
C VAL A 29 -9.20 -15.16 -4.64
N ASN A 30 -8.01 -15.72 -4.40
CA ASN A 30 -7.11 -15.17 -3.38
C ASN A 30 -6.58 -13.77 -3.74
N ALA A 31 -6.33 -13.50 -5.03
CA ALA A 31 -5.93 -12.18 -5.49
C ALA A 31 -7.05 -11.15 -5.29
N ALA A 32 -8.27 -11.49 -5.69
CA ALA A 32 -9.45 -10.65 -5.53
C ALA A 32 -9.74 -10.33 -4.04
N LEU A 33 -9.68 -11.34 -3.17
CA LEU A 33 -9.87 -11.15 -1.73
C LEU A 33 -8.77 -10.26 -1.13
N ARG A 34 -7.52 -10.44 -1.54
CA ARG A 34 -6.40 -9.62 -1.08
C ARG A 34 -6.57 -8.18 -1.53
N ASP A 35 -6.97 -7.94 -2.78
CA ASP A 35 -7.22 -6.59 -3.27
C ASP A 35 -8.35 -5.91 -2.51
N ALA A 36 -9.48 -6.59 -2.31
CA ALA A 36 -10.62 -6.07 -1.56
C ALA A 36 -10.24 -5.67 -0.12
N VAL A 37 -9.49 -6.53 0.58
CA VAL A 37 -9.00 -6.23 1.94
C VAL A 37 -8.03 -5.06 1.93
N ASN A 38 -7.07 -5.04 0.99
CA ASN A 38 -6.09 -3.96 0.90
C ASN A 38 -6.75 -2.63 0.57
N ARG A 39 -7.76 -2.63 -0.31
CA ARG A 39 -8.55 -1.45 -0.64
C ARG A 39 -9.23 -0.90 0.61
N ARG A 40 -9.92 -1.74 1.38
CA ARG A 40 -10.56 -1.31 2.63
C ARG A 40 -9.55 -0.76 3.64
N LYS A 41 -8.41 -1.42 3.82
CA LYS A 41 -7.34 -0.92 4.71
C LYS A 41 -6.78 0.43 4.27
N ARG A 42 -6.64 0.66 2.96
CA ARG A 42 -6.22 1.98 2.43
C ARG A 42 -7.28 3.05 2.74
N GLU A 43 -8.55 2.73 2.55
CA GLU A 43 -9.66 3.65 2.88
C GLU A 43 -9.68 3.99 4.38
N GLU A 44 -9.58 2.99 5.26
CA GLU A 44 -9.51 3.17 6.71
C GLU A 44 -8.29 4.00 7.13
N PHE A 45 -7.12 3.73 6.55
CA PHE A 45 -5.92 4.48 6.83
C PHE A 45 -6.04 5.94 6.42
N LEU A 46 -6.60 6.23 5.23
CA LEU A 46 -6.82 7.60 4.78
C LEU A 46 -7.84 8.34 5.66
N ASN A 47 -8.89 7.67 6.11
CA ASN A 47 -9.84 8.26 7.05
C ASN A 47 -9.17 8.60 8.38
N TRP A 48 -8.40 7.66 8.93
CA TRP A 48 -7.63 7.88 10.15
C TRP A 48 -6.62 9.03 10.02
N LEU A 49 -5.97 9.17 8.85
CA LEU A 49 -5.12 10.33 8.57
C LEU A 49 -5.90 11.64 8.58
N ALA A 50 -7.08 11.67 7.94
CA ALA A 50 -7.94 12.85 7.91
C ALA A 50 -8.46 13.25 9.30
N GLU A 51 -8.63 12.28 10.20
CA GLU A 51 -9.01 12.49 11.60
C GLU A 51 -7.84 12.95 12.50
N GLY A 52 -6.65 13.16 11.94
CA GLY A 52 -5.47 13.64 12.68
C GLY A 52 -4.60 12.53 13.25
N GLY A 53 -4.61 11.34 12.64
CA GLY A 53 -3.84 10.18 13.09
C GLY A 53 -2.31 10.36 13.21
N LEU A 54 -1.75 11.41 12.61
CA LEU A 54 -0.31 11.72 12.68
C LEU A 54 -0.04 13.07 13.36
N PRO A 55 -0.39 13.25 14.64
CA PRO A 55 -0.31 14.55 15.31
C PRO A 55 1.11 15.13 15.28
N ASP A 56 2.12 14.28 15.50
CA ASP A 56 3.53 14.68 15.56
C ASP A 56 4.16 14.96 14.18
N LEU A 57 3.44 14.67 13.08
CA LEU A 57 3.91 14.90 11.71
C LEU A 57 3.16 16.04 10.99
N THR A 58 2.44 16.88 11.75
CA THR A 58 1.71 18.04 11.20
C THR A 58 2.41 19.39 11.44
N GLY A 59 3.54 19.38 12.14
CA GLY A 59 4.34 20.58 12.43
C GLY A 59 5.21 21.07 11.26
N PRO A 60 5.79 22.27 11.37
CA PRO A 60 6.71 22.79 10.37
C PRO A 60 7.94 21.87 10.23
N VAL A 61 8.38 21.66 8.98
CA VAL A 61 9.61 20.92 8.71
C VAL A 61 10.80 21.82 9.01
N GLU A 62 11.55 21.53 10.07
CA GLU A 62 12.85 22.14 10.32
C GLU A 62 13.85 21.58 9.32
N LEU A 63 14.05 22.31 8.21
CA LEU A 63 15.19 22.06 7.33
C LEU A 63 16.45 22.38 8.13
N LEU A 64 17.16 21.35 8.59
CA LEU A 64 18.51 21.49 9.10
C LEU A 64 19.31 22.24 8.03
N ALA A 65 19.66 23.49 8.32
CA ALA A 65 20.57 24.25 7.49
C ALA A 65 21.83 23.40 7.32
N ALA A 66 22.14 23.04 6.07
CA ALA A 66 23.39 22.39 5.75
C ALA A 66 24.51 23.36 6.13
N GLU A 67 25.01 23.24 7.36
CA GLU A 67 26.16 24.01 7.80
C GLU A 67 27.34 23.63 6.91
N GLY A 68 27.94 24.68 6.33
CA GLY A 68 28.91 24.60 5.25
C GLY A 68 30.09 23.69 5.56
N GLY A 69 30.59 23.05 4.49
CA GLY A 69 31.79 22.25 4.54
C GLY A 69 32.97 23.02 5.10
N HIS A 70 33.57 22.50 6.16
CA HIS A 70 34.93 22.83 6.55
C HIS A 70 35.90 22.26 5.51
N VAL A 71 36.14 23.00 4.44
CA VAL A 71 37.39 22.88 3.68
C VAL A 71 38.46 23.48 4.60
N GLN A 72 39.22 22.61 5.29
CA GLN A 72 40.42 23.02 5.99
C GLN A 72 41.35 23.67 4.97
N ASP A 73 41.56 24.96 5.19
CA ASP A 73 42.43 25.81 4.41
C ASP A 73 43.84 25.22 4.39
N ARG A 74 44.29 24.86 3.19
CA ARG A 74 45.64 24.37 2.94
C ARG A 74 46.53 25.60 2.84
N ALA A 75 47.00 26.10 3.98
CA ALA A 75 47.96 27.20 4.03
C ALA A 75 49.26 26.78 4.73
N ALA A 76 50.34 26.85 3.94
CA ALA A 76 51.77 26.91 4.26
C ALA A 76 52.44 25.64 4.82
#